data_AF-F3SFZ2-F1
#
_entry.id   AF-F3SFZ2-F1
#
_cell.length_a   1.000
_cell.length_b   1.000
_cell.length_c   1.000
_cell.angle_alpha   90.00
_cell.angle_beta   90.00
_cell.angle_gamma   90.00
#
_symmetry.space_group_name_H-M   'P 1'
#
loop_
_entity.id
_entity.type
_entity.pdbx_description
1 polymer ?
#
loop_
_entity_poly.entity_id
_entity_poly.type
_entity_poly.pdbx_seq_one_letter_code
_entity_poly.pdbx_strand_id
1 'polypeptide(L)'
;MKKTTFWKDIRKSFALSKGRFISIMLLMFLGSFALTGLKATPPDMERTARAYLDKQKTMDLAVISNAGLDKKDKAELDSIKDVIIEYGYMVDTSIKDSNKSMRVFSDSKDISLYDLVSGKFPQNSKEIALSSNLKDRYKVGDKIEFKEEKNSILKGDEYEIVGFVNSAEIWSTTNLGNTTAGDGTLSAYGVVSSDSFSSDVYTIARLKYDETDRVNPYSDKYSEIIQKKQEQLDDLLSDNGEQRLVDIKKTQQSSINSKKAQLEEAKSNLAKKEKQLRICQKPS
;
A
#
# COMPACT_ATOMS: atom_id res chain seq x y z
N MET A 1 47.36 -60.91 4.85
CA MET A 1 47.81 -59.60 4.32
C MET A 1 46.61 -58.83 3.74
N LYS A 2 46.73 -57.52 3.51
CA LYS A 2 45.94 -56.76 2.51
C LYS A 2 44.68 -55.99 2.97
N LYS A 3 44.72 -55.28 4.10
CA LYS A 3 43.94 -54.02 4.24
C LYS A 3 44.85 -52.82 4.46
N THR A 4 45.86 -52.98 5.30
CA THR A 4 46.83 -51.91 5.64
C THR A 4 47.72 -51.50 4.46
N THR A 5 48.15 -52.44 3.62
CA THR A 5 48.97 -52.15 2.42
C THR A 5 48.17 -51.36 1.38
N PHE A 6 46.90 -51.74 1.14
CA PHE A 6 46.02 -51.07 0.18
C PHE A 6 45.76 -49.59 0.54
N TRP A 7 45.47 -49.31 1.81
CA TRP A 7 45.32 -47.93 2.30
C TRP A 7 46.61 -47.11 2.24
N LYS A 8 47.78 -47.76 2.43
CA LYS A 8 49.09 -47.10 2.25
C LYS A 8 49.35 -46.74 0.79
N ASP A 9 49.01 -47.62 -0.15
CA ASP A 9 49.20 -47.37 -1.58
C ASP A 9 48.26 -46.26 -2.09
N ILE A 10 47.00 -46.23 -1.63
CA ILE A 10 46.06 -45.13 -1.93
C ILE A 10 46.61 -43.79 -1.47
N ARG A 11 47.08 -43.69 -0.21
CA ARG A 11 47.65 -42.45 0.33
C ARG A 11 48.90 -42.02 -0.42
N LYS A 12 49.76 -42.96 -0.79
CA LYS A 12 50.97 -42.68 -1.58
C LYS A 12 50.62 -42.18 -2.99
N SER A 13 49.55 -42.70 -3.59
CA SER A 13 49.07 -42.31 -4.92
C SER A 13 48.52 -40.87 -4.94
N PHE A 14 47.78 -40.46 -3.90
CA PHE A 14 47.38 -39.07 -3.71
C PHE A 14 48.58 -38.14 -3.49
N ALA A 15 49.60 -38.59 -2.76
CA ALA A 15 50.81 -37.80 -2.50
C ALA A 15 51.71 -37.62 -3.74
N LEU A 16 51.68 -38.56 -4.69
CA LEU A 16 52.42 -38.49 -5.96
C LEU A 16 51.77 -37.56 -6.98
N SER A 17 50.45 -37.35 -6.90
CA SER A 17 49.65 -36.61 -7.89
C SER A 17 48.84 -35.45 -7.29
N LYS A 18 49.44 -34.73 -6.33
CA LYS A 18 48.77 -33.69 -5.52
C LYS A 18 47.98 -32.69 -6.35
N GLY A 19 48.55 -32.21 -7.46
CA GLY A 19 47.87 -31.25 -8.36
C GLY A 19 46.57 -31.80 -8.94
N ARG A 20 46.61 -32.99 -9.56
CA ARG A 20 45.43 -33.62 -10.17
C ARG A 20 44.36 -33.96 -9.12
N PHE A 21 44.78 -34.44 -7.95
CA PHE A 21 43.85 -34.72 -6.86
C PHE A 21 43.16 -33.45 -6.36
N ILE A 22 43.92 -32.38 -6.10
CA ILE A 22 43.36 -31.09 -5.66
C ILE A 22 42.43 -30.51 -6.73
N SER A 23 42.79 -30.56 -8.02
CA SER A 23 41.93 -30.08 -9.10
C SER A 23 40.58 -30.81 -9.16
N ILE A 24 40.58 -32.15 -9.07
CA ILE A 24 39.33 -32.93 -9.08
C ILE A 24 38.51 -32.65 -7.81
N MET A 25 39.17 -32.59 -6.65
CA MET A 25 38.53 -32.26 -5.37
C MET A 25 37.86 -30.89 -5.42
N LEU A 26 38.55 -29.87 -5.93
CA LEU A 26 38.01 -28.51 -6.05
C LEU A 26 36.84 -28.45 -7.05
N LEU A 27 36.92 -29.21 -8.16
CA LEU A 27 35.83 -29.27 -9.13
C LEU A 27 34.57 -29.93 -8.55
N MET A 28 34.74 -31.04 -7.81
CA MET A 28 33.63 -31.69 -7.10
C MET A 28 33.09 -30.81 -5.96
N PHE A 29 33.98 -30.14 -5.23
CA PHE A 29 33.61 -29.20 -4.17
C PHE A 29 32.79 -28.05 -4.72
N LEU A 30 33.20 -27.44 -5.83
CA LEU A 30 32.46 -26.34 -6.46
C LEU A 30 31.06 -26.78 -6.90
N GLY A 31 30.93 -27.96 -7.50
CA GLY A 31 29.63 -28.51 -7.89
C GLY A 31 28.71 -28.79 -6.69
N SER A 32 29.25 -29.39 -5.63
CA SER A 32 28.48 -29.65 -4.39
C SER A 32 28.14 -28.37 -3.64
N PHE A 33 29.06 -27.41 -3.57
CA PHE A 33 28.86 -26.10 -2.95
C PHE A 33 27.76 -25.31 -3.69
N ALA A 34 27.80 -25.27 -5.02
CA ALA A 34 26.77 -24.58 -5.80
C ALA A 34 25.38 -25.21 -5.59
N LEU A 35 25.28 -26.54 -5.62
CA LEU A 35 24.00 -27.24 -5.42
C LEU A 35 23.45 -27.04 -3.99
N THR A 36 24.31 -27.12 -2.98
CA THR A 36 23.90 -26.93 -1.58
C THR A 36 23.51 -25.47 -1.32
N GLY A 37 24.27 -24.50 -1.83
CA GLY A 37 23.91 -23.08 -1.79
C GLY A 37 22.56 -22.82 -2.44
N LEU A 38 22.33 -23.31 -3.67
CA LEU A 38 21.05 -23.14 -4.35
C LEU A 38 19.87 -23.77 -3.61
N LYS A 39 20.08 -24.87 -2.89
CA LYS A 39 19.03 -25.50 -2.08
C LYS A 39 18.80 -24.83 -0.72
N ALA A 40 19.83 -24.22 -0.13
CA ALA A 40 19.73 -23.55 1.16
C ALA A 40 19.19 -22.12 1.06
N THR A 41 19.45 -21.43 -0.06
CA THR A 41 19.02 -20.03 -0.24
C THR A 41 17.50 -19.83 -0.14
N PRO A 42 16.63 -20.60 -0.83
CA PRO A 42 15.18 -20.39 -0.75
C PRO A 42 14.60 -20.45 0.67
N PRO A 43 14.81 -21.51 1.48
CA PRO A 43 14.24 -21.56 2.83
C PRO A 43 14.82 -20.48 3.77
N ASP A 44 16.08 -20.06 3.59
CA ASP A 44 16.65 -18.96 4.37
C ASP A 44 16.03 -17.61 3.99
N MET A 45 15.77 -17.38 2.69
CA MET A 45 15.04 -16.21 2.20
C MET A 45 13.61 -16.20 2.73
N GLU A 46 12.87 -17.32 2.62
CA GLU A 46 11.50 -17.44 3.14
C GLU A 46 11.44 -17.15 4.64
N ARG A 47 12.36 -17.69 5.44
CA ARG A 47 12.41 -17.43 6.88
C ARG A 47 12.62 -15.94 7.18
N THR A 48 13.52 -15.29 6.45
CA THR A 48 13.81 -13.86 6.62
C THR A 48 12.60 -13.02 6.24
N ALA A 49 11.99 -13.35 5.10
CA ALA A 49 10.85 -12.65 4.56
C ALA A 49 9.60 -12.82 5.44
N ARG A 50 9.35 -14.02 5.96
CA ARG A 50 8.31 -14.30 6.94
C ARG A 50 8.53 -13.54 8.25
N ALA A 51 9.75 -13.55 8.78
CA ALA A 51 10.05 -12.79 10.01
C ALA A 51 9.79 -11.29 9.84
N TYR A 52 10.05 -10.75 8.65
CA TYR A 52 9.73 -9.36 8.33
C TYR A 52 8.21 -9.11 8.25
N LEU A 53 7.47 -9.98 7.55
CA LEU A 53 6.00 -9.93 7.46
C LEU A 53 5.33 -10.01 8.83
N ASP A 54 5.77 -10.94 9.67
CA ASP A 54 5.23 -11.16 11.01
C ASP A 54 5.52 -9.94 11.90
N LYS A 55 6.74 -9.39 11.83
CA LYS A 55 7.13 -8.19 12.60
C LYS A 55 6.26 -6.99 12.25
N GLN A 56 5.97 -6.80 10.97
CA GLN A 56 5.17 -5.67 10.48
C GLN A 56 3.66 -5.95 10.48
N LYS A 57 3.24 -7.15 10.90
CA LYS A 57 1.84 -7.58 10.89
C LYS A 57 1.17 -7.33 9.54
N THR A 58 1.84 -7.67 8.44
CA THR A 58 1.31 -7.40 7.09
C THR A 58 -0.08 -8.01 6.92
N MET A 59 -0.95 -7.27 6.24
CA MET A 59 -2.27 -7.72 5.83
C MET A 59 -2.20 -8.95 4.90
N ASP A 60 -3.30 -9.69 4.88
CA ASP A 60 -3.51 -10.81 3.97
C ASP A 60 -4.22 -10.36 2.70
N LEU A 61 -5.29 -9.56 2.86
CA LEU A 61 -6.11 -9.01 1.78
C LEU A 61 -6.35 -7.52 1.98
N ALA A 62 -6.58 -6.81 0.88
CA ALA A 62 -7.04 -5.42 0.91
C ALA A 62 -8.23 -5.22 -0.01
N VAL A 63 -9.24 -4.50 0.50
CA VAL A 63 -10.31 -3.95 -0.33
C VAL A 63 -9.95 -2.51 -0.64
N ILE A 64 -9.81 -2.20 -1.93
CA ILE A 64 -9.42 -0.88 -2.41
C ILE A 64 -10.55 -0.31 -3.26
N SER A 65 -10.95 0.93 -2.98
CA SER A 65 -11.97 1.64 -3.76
C SER A 65 -11.54 3.07 -4.05
N ASN A 66 -11.47 3.42 -5.33
CA ASN A 66 -11.17 4.79 -5.79
C ASN A 66 -12.26 5.78 -5.39
N ALA A 67 -13.52 5.33 -5.27
CA ALA A 67 -14.64 6.17 -4.87
C ALA A 67 -14.83 6.20 -3.35
N GLY A 68 -14.03 5.45 -2.58
CA GLY A 68 -14.18 5.22 -1.15
C GLY A 68 -14.99 3.97 -0.80
N LEU A 69 -14.97 3.58 0.46
CA LEU A 69 -15.75 2.52 1.10
C LEU A 69 -16.86 3.21 1.89
N ASP A 70 -18.11 2.91 1.55
CA ASP A 70 -19.26 3.53 2.21
C ASP A 70 -19.59 2.85 3.55
N LYS A 71 -20.68 3.29 4.18
CA LYS A 71 -21.10 2.76 5.48
C LYS A 71 -21.60 1.31 5.40
N LYS A 72 -22.13 0.87 4.26
CA LYS A 72 -22.56 -0.53 4.04
C LYS A 72 -21.35 -1.42 3.85
N ASP A 73 -20.42 -1.00 2.98
CA ASP A 73 -19.13 -1.68 2.78
C ASP A 73 -18.45 -1.91 4.14
N LYS A 74 -18.40 -0.86 4.96
CA LYS A 74 -17.84 -0.94 6.31
C LYS A 74 -18.62 -1.90 7.21
N ALA A 75 -19.94 -1.84 7.22
CA ALA A 75 -20.76 -2.70 8.08
C ALA A 75 -20.64 -4.19 7.71
N GLU A 76 -20.54 -4.51 6.42
CA GLU A 76 -20.32 -5.86 5.93
C GLU A 76 -18.93 -6.37 6.29
N LEU A 77 -17.90 -5.55 6.08
CA LEU A 77 -16.53 -5.86 6.49
C LEU A 77 -16.43 -6.08 8.00
N ASP A 78 -16.99 -5.17 8.82
CA ASP A 78 -17.01 -5.26 10.29
C ASP A 78 -17.80 -6.51 10.80
N SER A 79 -18.62 -7.13 9.96
CA SER A 79 -19.37 -8.35 10.31
C SER A 79 -18.56 -9.65 10.18
N ILE A 80 -17.41 -9.59 9.50
CA ILE A 80 -16.51 -10.73 9.30
C ILE A 80 -15.89 -11.10 10.65
N LYS A 81 -15.89 -12.38 10.98
CA LYS A 81 -15.29 -12.90 12.22
C LYS A 81 -13.85 -13.34 12.01
N ASP A 82 -13.10 -13.38 13.11
CA ASP A 82 -11.72 -13.89 13.17
C ASP A 82 -10.78 -13.14 12.20
N VAL A 83 -10.98 -11.83 12.11
CA VAL A 83 -10.21 -10.91 11.27
C VAL A 83 -9.98 -9.59 12.01
N ILE A 84 -8.78 -9.07 11.89
CA ILE A 84 -8.46 -7.69 12.26
C ILE A 84 -8.58 -6.85 10.99
N ILE A 85 -9.36 -5.77 11.06
CA ILE A 85 -9.60 -4.86 9.94
C ILE A 85 -9.09 -3.48 10.30
N GLU A 86 -8.24 -2.94 9.43
CA GLU A 86 -7.75 -1.57 9.54
C GLU A 86 -8.13 -0.74 8.31
N TYR A 87 -8.88 0.33 8.54
CA TYR A 87 -9.29 1.26 7.50
C TYR A 87 -8.29 2.39 7.35
N GLY A 88 -8.04 2.79 6.11
CA GLY A 88 -7.13 3.88 5.80
C GLY A 88 -7.50 4.62 4.53
N TYR A 89 -6.63 5.55 4.18
CA TYR A 89 -6.71 6.31 2.95
C TYR A 89 -5.51 5.99 2.07
N MET A 90 -5.77 5.97 0.78
CA MET A 90 -4.85 5.75 -0.30
C MET A 90 -5.29 6.62 -1.48
N VAL A 91 -4.35 7.37 -2.03
CA VAL A 91 -4.56 8.20 -3.22
C VAL A 91 -3.32 8.20 -4.07
N ASP A 92 -3.51 8.15 -5.38
CA ASP A 92 -2.42 8.34 -6.32
C ASP A 92 -2.40 9.80 -6.75
N THR A 93 -1.23 10.44 -6.69
CA THR A 93 -1.05 11.85 -7.03
C THR A 93 0.21 12.06 -7.85
N SER A 94 0.25 13.14 -8.62
CA SER A 94 1.38 13.51 -9.46
C SER A 94 2.31 14.46 -8.71
N ILE A 95 3.63 14.20 -8.74
CA ILE A 95 4.62 15.12 -8.14
C ILE A 95 4.72 16.38 -9.02
N LYS A 96 4.68 17.56 -8.42
CA LYS A 96 4.83 18.83 -9.13
C LYS A 96 6.22 18.92 -9.76
N ASP A 97 6.32 19.56 -10.92
CA ASP A 97 7.55 19.67 -11.72
C ASP A 97 8.16 18.32 -12.14
N SER A 98 7.38 17.25 -12.05
CA SER A 98 7.68 15.93 -12.57
C SER A 98 6.47 15.37 -13.34
N ASN A 99 6.71 14.36 -14.17
CA ASN A 99 5.65 13.51 -14.74
C ASN A 99 5.43 12.23 -13.93
N LYS A 100 6.15 12.09 -12.81
CA LYS A 100 6.09 10.90 -11.96
C LYS A 100 4.91 10.94 -11.01
N SER A 101 4.33 9.77 -10.81
CA SER A 101 3.23 9.56 -9.88
C SER A 101 3.71 8.91 -8.59
N MET A 102 3.04 9.24 -7.50
CA MET A 102 3.30 8.71 -6.18
C MET A 102 2.00 8.29 -5.52
N ARG A 103 2.03 7.13 -4.87
CA ARG A 103 0.91 6.67 -4.04
C ARG A 103 1.11 7.16 -2.62
N VAL A 104 0.15 7.91 -2.10
CA VAL A 104 0.16 8.42 -0.73
C VAL A 104 -0.82 7.61 0.10
N PHE A 105 -0.32 7.01 1.17
CA PHE A 105 -1.10 6.27 2.15
C PHE A 105 -1.27 7.08 3.44
N SER A 106 -2.38 6.86 4.13
CA SER A 106 -2.44 7.17 5.56
C SER A 106 -1.57 6.19 6.34
N ASP A 107 -1.00 6.67 7.43
CA ASP A 107 -0.30 5.83 8.41
C ASP A 107 -1.22 4.72 8.96
N SER A 108 -0.61 3.62 9.38
CA SER A 108 -1.29 2.44 9.96
C SER A 108 -0.78 2.15 11.38
N LYS A 109 -1.64 1.55 12.22
CA LYS A 109 -1.39 1.36 13.66
C LYS A 109 -1.39 -0.09 14.10
N ASP A 110 -2.20 -0.94 13.47
CA ASP A 110 -2.43 -2.30 13.92
C ASP A 110 -1.94 -3.35 12.91
N ILE A 111 -2.08 -3.07 11.61
CA ILE A 111 -1.78 -3.96 10.48
C ILE A 111 -0.88 -3.22 9.47
N SER A 112 0.01 -3.99 8.82
CA SER A 112 0.89 -3.51 7.75
C SER A 112 1.70 -2.28 8.18
N LEU A 113 2.39 -2.42 9.31
CA LEU A 113 3.21 -1.38 9.89
C LEU A 113 4.38 -1.03 8.97
N TYR A 114 4.76 0.23 8.99
CA TYR A 114 5.90 0.73 8.24
C TYR A 114 7.21 0.57 9.03
N ASP A 115 8.27 0.12 8.37
CA ASP A 115 9.60 0.08 8.96
C ASP A 115 10.30 1.43 8.76
N LEU A 116 10.65 2.10 9.85
CA LEU A 116 11.34 3.39 9.80
C LEU A 116 12.82 3.20 9.45
N VAL A 117 13.25 3.73 8.31
CA VAL A 117 14.64 3.64 7.85
C VAL A 117 15.47 4.81 8.38
N SER A 118 14.91 6.02 8.40
CA SER A 118 15.56 7.22 8.93
C SER A 118 14.56 8.34 9.15
N GLY A 119 14.85 9.27 10.08
CA GLY A 119 13.96 10.38 10.40
C GLY A 119 12.89 9.97 11.40
N LYS A 120 11.64 10.36 11.17
CA LYS A 120 10.48 10.08 12.03
C LYS A 120 9.24 9.78 11.19
N PHE A 121 8.22 9.21 11.83
CA PHE A 121 6.87 9.13 11.27
C PHE A 121 6.18 10.49 11.28
N PRO A 122 5.29 10.77 10.31
CA PRO A 122 4.53 12.03 10.27
C PRO A 122 3.63 12.17 11.50
N GLN A 123 3.71 13.31 12.18
CA GLN A 123 2.94 13.61 13.38
C GLN A 123 1.81 14.61 13.14
N ASN A 124 1.89 15.40 12.06
CA ASN A 124 0.87 16.37 11.68
C ASN A 124 0.48 16.26 10.20
N SER A 125 -0.54 17.02 9.81
CA SER A 125 -1.15 16.92 8.48
C SER A 125 -0.31 17.48 7.33
N LYS A 126 0.83 18.13 7.62
CA LYS A 126 1.75 18.71 6.62
C LYS A 126 3.09 17.96 6.53
N GLU A 127 3.21 16.83 7.21
CA GLU A 127 4.40 16.00 7.21
C GLU A 127 4.19 14.74 6.38
N ILE A 128 5.25 14.29 5.72
CA ILE A 128 5.25 13.06 4.92
C ILE A 128 6.52 12.26 5.20
N ALA A 129 6.38 10.94 5.29
CA ALA A 129 7.50 10.01 5.19
C ALA A 129 7.50 9.37 3.80
N LEU A 130 8.64 9.37 3.11
CA LEU A 130 8.75 8.85 1.75
C LEU A 130 9.31 7.42 1.73
N SER A 131 9.07 6.69 0.64
CA SER A 131 9.71 5.41 0.39
C SER A 131 11.24 5.53 0.37
N SER A 132 11.95 4.57 0.96
CA SER A 132 13.41 4.61 1.12
C SER A 132 14.20 4.72 -0.20
N ASN A 133 13.61 4.29 -1.32
CA ASN A 133 14.19 4.44 -2.66
C ASN A 133 14.35 5.91 -3.11
N LEU A 134 13.69 6.86 -2.43
CA LEU A 134 13.81 8.30 -2.68
C LEU A 134 14.89 8.98 -1.83
N LYS A 135 15.56 8.26 -0.93
CA LYS A 135 16.57 8.81 -0.01
C LYS A 135 17.80 9.40 -0.71
N ASP A 136 18.12 8.92 -1.92
CA ASP A 136 19.22 9.49 -2.72
C ASP A 136 18.83 10.78 -3.43
N ARG A 137 17.53 11.09 -3.52
CA ARG A 137 16.99 12.29 -4.21
C ARG A 137 16.51 13.37 -3.25
N TYR A 138 16.02 12.99 -2.08
CA TYR A 138 15.47 13.89 -1.08
C TYR A 138 16.14 13.68 0.27
N LYS A 139 16.07 14.70 1.13
CA LYS A 139 16.57 14.68 2.51
C LYS A 139 15.45 15.01 3.48
N VAL A 140 15.65 14.61 4.74
CA VAL A 140 14.76 15.04 5.83
C VAL A 140 14.85 16.55 6.00
N GLY A 141 13.70 17.22 6.05
CA GLY A 141 13.55 18.68 6.05
C GLY A 141 13.31 19.28 4.66
N ASP A 142 13.46 18.51 3.58
CA ASP A 142 13.06 18.96 2.25
C ASP A 142 11.53 19.01 2.13
N LYS A 143 11.04 19.71 1.11
CA LYS A 143 9.61 19.78 0.79
C LYS A 143 9.31 19.03 -0.50
N ILE A 144 8.15 18.39 -0.54
CA ILE A 144 7.58 17.82 -1.76
C ILE A 144 6.24 18.47 -2.03
N GLU A 145 6.01 18.82 -3.28
CA GLU A 145 4.76 19.41 -3.74
C GLU A 145 4.08 18.48 -4.73
N PHE A 146 2.78 18.30 -4.59
CA PHE A 146 1.92 17.55 -5.50
C PHE A 146 1.15 18.49 -6.42
N LYS A 147 0.76 17.99 -7.59
CA LYS A 147 -0.12 18.74 -8.49
C LYS A 147 -1.52 18.77 -7.92
N GLU A 148 -2.13 19.95 -7.92
CA GLU A 148 -3.52 20.14 -7.53
C GLU A 148 -4.44 19.43 -8.55
N GLU A 149 -5.00 18.30 -8.15
CA GLU A 149 -5.98 17.56 -8.94
C GLU A 149 -7.39 17.87 -8.43
N LYS A 150 -8.34 18.16 -9.34
CA LYS A 150 -9.70 18.63 -9.01
C LYS A 150 -10.50 17.70 -8.07
N ASN A 151 -10.08 16.44 -7.93
CA ASN A 151 -10.70 15.43 -7.07
C ASN A 151 -9.71 14.85 -6.04
N SER A 152 -8.62 15.56 -5.71
CA SER A 152 -7.68 15.10 -4.70
C SER A 152 -8.36 15.05 -3.33
N ILE A 153 -8.15 13.95 -2.61
CA ILE A 153 -8.61 13.79 -1.23
C ILE A 153 -7.55 14.24 -0.21
N LEU A 154 -6.44 14.82 -0.66
CA LEU A 154 -5.42 15.43 0.20
C LEU A 154 -5.77 16.88 0.50
N LYS A 155 -5.61 17.32 1.76
CA LYS A 155 -5.91 18.69 2.21
C LYS A 155 -4.87 19.73 1.80
N GLY A 156 -3.65 19.29 1.53
CA GLY A 156 -2.53 20.15 1.16
C GLY A 156 -1.82 19.63 -0.06
N ASP A 157 -1.16 20.56 -0.76
CA ASP A 157 -0.35 20.27 -1.93
C ASP A 157 1.14 20.20 -1.59
N GLU A 158 1.57 20.80 -0.48
CA GLU A 158 2.97 20.82 -0.02
C GLU A 158 3.13 20.09 1.33
N TYR A 159 4.13 19.22 1.41
CA TYR A 159 4.47 18.46 2.62
C TYR A 159 5.97 18.55 2.93
N GLU A 160 6.30 18.63 4.21
CA GLU A 160 7.67 18.51 4.72
C GLU A 160 8.04 17.03 4.90
N ILE A 161 9.19 16.63 4.35
CA ILE A 161 9.69 15.28 4.42
C ILE A 161 10.35 15.07 5.79
N VAL A 162 9.73 14.29 6.66
CA VAL A 162 10.22 14.04 8.03
C VAL A 162 10.95 12.71 8.20
N GLY A 163 10.84 11.82 7.22
CA GLY A 163 11.46 10.51 7.28
C GLY A 163 11.39 9.69 6.01
N PHE A 164 12.04 8.54 6.07
CA PHE A 164 12.02 7.51 5.04
C PHE A 164 11.62 6.18 5.63
N VAL A 165 10.70 5.48 4.96
CA VAL A 165 10.08 4.25 5.44
C VAL A 165 10.12 3.14 4.38
N ASN A 166 10.01 1.90 4.82
CA ASN A 166 9.69 0.75 3.98
C ASN A 166 8.30 0.23 4.33
N SER A 167 7.46 0.02 3.31
CA SER A 167 6.18 -0.66 3.45
C SER A 167 6.39 -2.17 3.53
N ALA A 168 5.59 -2.85 4.36
CA ALA A 168 5.53 -4.31 4.37
C ALA A 168 4.67 -4.88 3.24
N GLU A 169 3.87 -4.04 2.59
CA GLU A 169 2.96 -4.38 1.50
C GLU A 169 3.64 -4.26 0.13
N ILE A 170 4.64 -3.38 0.04
CA ILE A 170 5.31 -3.04 -1.21
C ILE A 170 6.78 -3.47 -1.14
N TRP A 171 7.08 -4.58 -1.80
CA TRP A 171 8.40 -5.22 -1.79
C TRP A 171 9.32 -4.70 -2.90
N SER A 172 8.72 -4.25 -4.00
CA SER A 172 9.45 -3.75 -5.15
C SER A 172 9.76 -2.28 -4.99
N THR A 173 11.01 -1.90 -5.22
CA THR A 173 11.46 -0.49 -5.24
C THR A 173 11.47 0.11 -6.65
N THR A 174 11.23 -0.72 -7.66
CA THR A 174 11.34 -0.38 -9.10
C THR A 174 10.03 -0.51 -9.86
N ASN A 175 9.11 -1.37 -9.41
CA ASN A 175 7.79 -1.54 -10.01
C ASN A 175 6.72 -1.55 -8.93
N LEU A 176 6.09 -0.40 -8.74
CA LEU A 176 5.05 -0.18 -7.74
C LEU A 176 3.64 -0.37 -8.32
N GLY A 177 3.54 -0.82 -9.58
CA GLY A 177 2.29 -0.99 -10.31
C GLY A 177 1.87 0.22 -11.13
N ASN A 178 0.70 0.08 -11.75
CA ASN A 178 0.11 1.09 -12.62
C ASN A 178 -0.76 2.06 -11.82
N THR A 179 -0.93 3.27 -12.35
CA THR A 179 -1.80 4.30 -11.78
C THR A 179 -2.51 5.08 -12.89
N THR A 180 -3.58 5.78 -12.56
CA THR A 180 -4.24 6.73 -13.46
C THR A 180 -3.68 8.15 -13.35
N ALA A 181 -2.80 8.40 -12.37
CA ALA A 181 -2.12 9.68 -12.19
C ALA A 181 -0.84 9.77 -13.04
N GLY A 182 -0.39 10.99 -13.37
CA GLY A 182 0.87 11.27 -14.07
C GLY A 182 1.11 10.46 -15.35
N ASP A 183 2.26 9.79 -15.47
CA ASP A 183 2.65 9.01 -16.65
C ASP A 183 2.08 7.58 -16.73
N GLY A 184 1.21 7.22 -15.77
CA GLY A 184 0.58 5.91 -15.70
C GLY A 184 1.35 4.87 -14.87
N THR A 185 2.54 5.21 -14.35
CA THR A 185 3.35 4.31 -13.52
C THR A 185 3.66 4.91 -12.14
N LEU A 186 3.58 4.07 -11.11
CA LEU A 186 3.94 4.49 -9.75
C LEU A 186 5.45 4.47 -9.59
N SER A 187 6.03 5.64 -9.30
CA SER A 187 7.47 5.82 -9.11
C SER A 187 7.92 5.73 -7.65
N ALA A 188 7.02 6.05 -6.71
CA ALA A 188 7.29 6.01 -5.27
C ALA A 188 5.99 5.83 -4.47
N TYR A 189 6.12 5.68 -3.17
CA TYR A 189 5.02 5.84 -2.22
C TYR A 189 5.42 6.76 -1.07
N GLY A 190 4.43 7.35 -0.41
CA GLY A 190 4.60 8.16 0.79
C GLY A 190 3.52 7.85 1.82
N VAL A 191 3.81 8.18 3.07
CA VAL A 191 2.93 7.98 4.22
C VAL A 191 2.72 9.32 4.89
N VAL A 192 1.46 9.69 5.11
CA VAL A 192 1.04 10.92 5.81
C VAL A 192 0.11 10.55 6.96
N SER A 193 -0.12 11.48 7.89
CA SER A 193 -1.15 11.29 8.91
C SER A 193 -2.53 11.14 8.27
N SER A 194 -3.43 10.37 8.89
CA SER A 194 -4.84 10.30 8.48
C SER A 194 -5.49 11.68 8.38
N ASP A 195 -5.03 12.63 9.20
CA ASP A 195 -5.56 14.01 9.23
C ASP A 195 -5.22 14.81 7.98
N SER A 196 -4.27 14.36 7.15
CA SER A 196 -3.94 14.96 5.85
C SER A 196 -5.02 14.72 4.78
N PHE A 197 -5.98 13.82 5.03
CA PHE A 197 -7.05 13.49 4.10
C PHE A 197 -8.34 14.28 4.40
N SER A 198 -9.04 14.74 3.35
CA SER A 198 -10.30 15.49 3.40
C SER A 198 -11.54 14.63 3.18
N SER A 199 -11.38 13.31 2.99
CA SER A 199 -12.48 12.39 2.70
C SER A 199 -13.14 11.83 3.96
N ASP A 200 -14.47 11.87 4.00
CA ASP A 200 -15.28 11.23 5.05
C ASP A 200 -15.37 9.70 4.89
N VAL A 201 -14.91 9.17 3.75
CA VAL A 201 -14.91 7.73 3.43
C VAL A 201 -13.49 7.22 3.20
N TYR A 202 -13.16 6.07 3.79
CA TYR A 202 -11.89 5.38 3.61
C TYR A 202 -11.75 4.87 2.19
N THR A 203 -10.54 4.76 1.65
CA THR A 203 -10.32 4.22 0.28
C THR A 203 -9.61 2.87 0.27
N ILE A 204 -9.15 2.41 1.43
CA ILE A 204 -8.57 1.09 1.62
C ILE A 204 -9.03 0.49 2.96
N ALA A 205 -9.34 -0.80 2.95
CA ALA A 205 -9.49 -1.62 4.14
C ALA A 205 -8.51 -2.79 4.07
N ARG A 206 -7.68 -2.93 5.09
CA ARG A 206 -6.67 -3.99 5.23
C ARG A 206 -7.22 -5.06 6.14
N LEU A 207 -7.13 -6.32 5.73
CA LEU A 207 -7.66 -7.46 6.47
C LEU A 207 -6.53 -8.42 6.80
N LYS A 208 -6.45 -8.84 8.07
CA LYS A 208 -5.54 -9.88 8.55
C LYS A 208 -6.34 -10.93 9.30
N TYR A 209 -6.33 -12.17 8.82
CA TYR A 209 -7.16 -13.25 9.37
C TYR A 209 -6.39 -14.03 10.46
N ASP A 210 -7.06 -14.37 11.55
CA ASP A 210 -6.42 -15.08 12.67
C ASP A 210 -5.91 -16.48 12.27
N GLU A 211 -6.55 -17.10 11.28
CA GLU A 211 -6.17 -18.43 10.78
C GLU A 211 -4.86 -18.44 9.98
N THR A 212 -4.40 -17.29 9.49
CA THR A 212 -3.17 -17.18 8.68
C THR A 212 -1.92 -16.95 9.54
N ASP A 213 -2.06 -16.45 10.78
CA ASP A 213 -0.96 -16.09 11.69
C ASP A 213 0.07 -17.22 11.91
N ARG A 214 -0.36 -18.47 11.82
CA ARG A 214 0.51 -19.65 12.05
C ARG A 214 0.84 -20.42 10.79
N VAL A 215 0.43 -19.93 9.63
CA VAL A 215 0.68 -20.57 8.33
C VAL A 215 1.85 -19.88 7.65
N ASN A 216 2.70 -20.63 6.96
CA ASN A 216 3.78 -20.03 6.17
C ASN A 216 3.17 -19.26 4.98
N PRO A 217 3.39 -17.94 4.83
CA PRO A 217 2.87 -17.16 3.71
C PRO A 217 3.31 -17.68 2.33
N TYR A 218 4.39 -18.47 2.26
CA TYR A 218 4.93 -19.08 1.04
C TYR A 218 4.41 -20.50 0.78
N SER A 219 3.50 -21.02 1.61
CA SER A 219 2.99 -22.38 1.46
C SER A 219 1.68 -22.43 0.67
N ASP A 220 1.43 -23.54 -0.03
CA ASP A 220 0.18 -23.79 -0.76
C ASP A 220 -1.05 -23.65 0.15
N LYS A 221 -0.92 -24.10 1.41
CA LYS A 221 -1.99 -23.96 2.42
C LYS A 221 -2.39 -22.51 2.66
N TYR A 222 -1.43 -21.59 2.72
CA TYR A 222 -1.74 -20.16 2.88
C TYR A 222 -2.48 -19.65 1.65
N SER A 223 -1.99 -19.98 0.45
CA SER A 223 -2.62 -19.59 -0.81
C SER A 223 -4.07 -20.07 -0.93
N GLU A 224 -4.36 -21.31 -0.54
CA GLU A 224 -5.73 -21.86 -0.53
C GLU A 224 -6.65 -21.11 0.45
N ILE A 225 -6.14 -20.77 1.64
CA ILE A 225 -6.89 -19.99 2.64
C ILE A 225 -7.22 -18.61 2.08
N ILE A 226 -6.21 -17.89 1.56
CA ILE A 226 -6.40 -16.54 1.02
C ILE A 226 -7.34 -16.53 -0.17
N GLN A 227 -7.22 -17.49 -1.09
CA GLN A 227 -8.12 -17.59 -2.24
C GLN A 227 -9.58 -17.76 -1.78
N LYS A 228 -9.83 -18.66 -0.83
CA LYS A 228 -11.17 -18.88 -0.30
C LYS A 228 -11.71 -17.62 0.39
N LYS A 229 -10.88 -16.91 1.15
CA LYS A 229 -11.27 -15.65 1.81
C LYS A 229 -11.55 -14.53 0.81
N GLN A 230 -10.78 -14.47 -0.27
CA GLN A 230 -10.99 -13.54 -1.36
C GLN A 230 -12.34 -13.80 -2.04
N GLU A 231 -12.66 -15.05 -2.40
CA GLU A 231 -13.95 -15.39 -3.00
C GLU A 231 -15.14 -15.02 -2.09
N GLN A 232 -15.02 -15.29 -0.78
CA GLN A 232 -16.03 -14.89 0.20
C GLN A 232 -16.21 -13.37 0.29
N LEU A 233 -15.12 -12.62 0.16
CA LEU A 233 -15.11 -11.17 0.22
C LEU A 233 -15.70 -10.54 -1.05
N ASP A 234 -15.36 -11.12 -2.22
CA ASP A 234 -15.91 -10.71 -3.51
C ASP A 234 -17.42 -10.95 -3.57
N ASP A 235 -17.91 -12.10 -3.09
CA ASP A 235 -19.33 -12.40 -3.00
C ASP A 235 -20.06 -11.44 -2.06
N LEU A 236 -19.46 -11.17 -0.88
CA LEU A 236 -20.04 -10.29 0.14
C LEU A 236 -20.21 -8.84 -0.36
N LEU A 237 -19.27 -8.34 -1.17
CA LEU A 237 -19.26 -6.94 -1.65
C LEU A 237 -19.83 -6.78 -3.07
N SER A 238 -20.31 -7.86 -3.68
CA SER A 238 -20.66 -7.91 -5.11
C SER A 238 -21.77 -6.94 -5.53
N ASP A 239 -22.74 -6.65 -4.65
CA ASP A 239 -23.88 -5.78 -4.93
C ASP A 239 -23.62 -4.30 -4.64
N ASN A 240 -22.54 -4.00 -3.90
CA ASN A 240 -22.24 -2.63 -3.46
C ASN A 240 -21.88 -1.70 -4.62
N GLY A 241 -21.22 -2.21 -5.66
CA GLY A 241 -20.82 -1.40 -6.82
C GLY A 241 -22.01 -0.78 -7.57
N GLU A 242 -23.04 -1.59 -7.86
CA GLU A 242 -24.25 -1.12 -8.55
C GLU A 242 -25.08 -0.20 -7.67
N GLN A 243 -25.28 -0.57 -6.40
CA GLN A 243 -26.00 0.25 -5.43
C GLN A 243 -25.31 1.61 -5.25
N ARG A 244 -23.98 1.63 -5.20
CA ARG A 244 -23.18 2.86 -5.07
C ARG A 244 -23.37 3.79 -6.25
N LEU A 245 -23.38 3.28 -7.47
CA LEU A 245 -23.64 4.12 -8.66
C LEU A 245 -25.03 4.76 -8.60
N VAL A 246 -26.03 4.04 -8.09
CA VAL A 246 -27.38 4.57 -7.87
C VAL A 246 -27.38 5.64 -6.77
N ASP A 247 -26.72 5.40 -5.65
CA ASP A 247 -26.67 6.31 -4.50
C ASP A 247 -25.89 7.60 -4.80
N ILE A 248 -24.77 7.52 -5.55
CA ILE A 248 -24.03 8.69 -6.03
C ILE A 248 -24.91 9.53 -6.95
N LYS A 249 -25.59 8.92 -7.94
CA LYS A 249 -26.50 9.63 -8.84
C LYS A 249 -27.64 10.30 -8.07
N LYS A 250 -28.24 9.59 -7.09
CA LYS A 250 -29.31 10.13 -6.24
C LYS A 250 -28.84 11.29 -5.38
N THR A 251 -27.67 11.19 -4.77
CA THR A 251 -27.09 12.25 -3.93
C THR A 251 -26.74 13.49 -4.75
N GLN A 252 -26.12 13.31 -5.92
CA GLN A 252 -25.85 14.41 -6.86
C GLN A 252 -27.15 15.07 -7.31
N GLN A 253 -28.18 14.29 -7.66
CA GLN A 253 -29.48 14.83 -8.06
C GLN A 253 -30.17 15.59 -6.92
N SER A 254 -30.13 15.06 -5.69
CA SER A 254 -30.64 15.73 -4.49
C SER A 254 -29.90 17.03 -4.19
N SER A 255 -28.57 17.07 -4.35
CA SER A 255 -27.78 18.30 -4.18
C SER A 255 -28.07 19.33 -5.27
N ILE A 256 -28.27 18.90 -6.52
CA ILE A 256 -28.71 19.79 -7.61
C ILE A 256 -30.09 20.36 -7.29
N ASN A 257 -31.02 19.53 -6.81
CA ASN A 257 -32.36 19.95 -6.45
C ASN A 257 -32.36 20.93 -5.27
N SER A 258 -31.54 20.69 -4.23
CA SER A 258 -31.42 21.60 -3.09
C SER A 258 -30.78 22.94 -3.49
N LYS A 259 -29.73 22.93 -4.31
CA LYS A 259 -29.12 24.15 -4.86
C LYS A 259 -30.09 24.92 -5.75
N LYS A 260 -30.91 24.25 -6.56
CA LYS A 260 -31.98 24.90 -7.34
C LYS A 260 -33.04 25.52 -6.44
N ALA A 261 -33.48 24.82 -5.40
CA ALA A 261 -34.45 25.36 -4.44
C ALA A 261 -33.93 26.60 -3.72
N GLN A 262 -32.66 26.57 -3.26
CA GLN A 262 -32.00 27.72 -2.64
C GLN A 262 -31.85 28.90 -3.62
N LEU A 263 -31.56 28.63 -4.90
CA LEU A 263 -31.46 29.66 -5.93
C LEU A 263 -32.82 30.33 -6.21
N GLU A 264 -33.90 29.55 -6.28
CA GLU A 264 -35.25 30.08 -6.47
C GLU A 264 -35.73 30.85 -5.23
N GLU A 265 -35.39 30.40 -4.02
CA GLU A 265 -35.65 31.13 -2.80
C GLU A 265 -34.88 32.47 -2.77
N ALA A 266 -33.60 32.46 -3.14
CA ALA A 266 -32.77 33.66 -3.25
C ALA A 266 -33.34 34.66 -4.28
N LYS A 267 -33.77 34.19 -5.46
CA LYS A 267 -34.43 35.03 -6.48
C LYS A 267 -35.75 35.62 -5.96
N SER A 268 -36.58 34.81 -5.29
CA SER A 268 -37.84 35.27 -4.69
C SER A 268 -37.59 36.36 -3.63
N ASN A 269 -36.56 36.19 -2.80
CA ASN A 269 -36.17 37.18 -1.79
C ASN A 269 -35.58 38.46 -2.41
N LEU A 270 -34.81 38.36 -3.50
CA LEU A 270 -34.36 39.51 -4.28
C LEU A 270 -35.53 40.28 -4.90
N ALA A 271 -36.48 39.59 -5.54
CA ALA A 271 -37.65 40.22 -6.14
C ALA A 271 -38.54 40.92 -5.10
N LYS A 272 -38.66 40.35 -3.88
CA LYS A 272 -39.35 41.01 -2.75
C LYS A 272 -38.61 42.26 -2.29
N LYS A 273 -37.28 42.21 -2.16
CA LYS A 273 -36.45 43.37 -1.81
C LYS A 273 -36.50 44.46 -2.88
N GLU A 274 -36.48 44.13 -4.16
CA GLU A 274 -36.63 45.09 -5.26
C GLU A 274 -38.01 45.76 -5.26
N LYS A 275 -39.08 45.01 -4.99
CA LYS A 275 -40.42 45.58 -4.82
C LYS A 275 -40.49 46.53 -3.63
N GLN A 276 -39.87 46.19 -2.49
CA GLN A 276 -39.77 47.09 -1.34
C GLN A 276 -38.95 48.36 -1.65
N LEU A 277 -37.82 48.24 -2.34
CA LEU A 277 -37.01 49.38 -2.77
C LEU A 277 -37.78 50.32 -3.70
N ARG A 278 -38.58 49.77 -4.64
CA ARG A 278 -39.46 50.57 -5.52
C ARG A 278 -40.59 51.28 -4.77
N ILE A 279 -41.08 50.70 -3.67
CA ILE A 279 -42.10 51.33 -2.82
C ILE A 279 -41.47 52.46 -1.98
N CYS A 280 -40.23 52.31 -1.52
CA CYS A 280 -39.49 53.35 -0.79
C CYS A 280 -38.93 54.48 -1.68
N GLN A 281 -38.82 54.29 -3.00
CA GLN A 281 -38.31 55.30 -3.95
C GLN A 281 -39.40 56.13 -4.65
N LYS A 282 -40.69 55.97 -4.33
CA LYS A 282 -41.72 56.90 -4.81
C LYS A 282 -41.63 58.21 -4.01
N PRO A 283 -41.24 59.34 -4.63
CA PRO A 283 -41.24 60.62 -3.95
C PRO A 283 -42.69 61.07 -3.68
N SER A 284 -42.86 61.75 -2.55
CA SER A 284 -44.07 62.51 -2.19
C SER A 284 -44.27 63.68 -3.15
#